data_AF-A0A832XPN0-F1
#
_entry.id   AF-A0A832XPN0-F1
#
_cell.length_a   1.000
_cell.length_b   1.000
_cell.length_c   1.000
_cell.angle_alpha   90.00
_cell.angle_beta   90.00
_cell.angle_gamma   90.00
#
_symmetry.space_group_name_H-M   'P 1'
#
loop_
_entity.id
_entity.type
_entity.pdbx_description
1 polymer ?
#
loop_
_entity_poly.entity_id
_entity_poly.type
_entity_poly.pdbx_seq_one_letter_code
_entity_poly.pdbx_strand_id
1 'polypeptide(L)'
;MGAHIVDGKSLSLDIQREVAEGVSALNERGVEVRLAVVIAGDDPASHVYVRNKERACERCGILSTRIDMPSTSNLEEMIEVVEQLNSDPSIHGILVQSPAPDGVNELTIASSILPQKDVDGFHPINLGRLVQGDSMGLLPCTPSGVMRMLDSSDVRLEGSRAVVLGRSRIVGMPMALMLAQKGSDATVTIVHSRTSEIESICSEADILVAAVGSAHMVGPQWVKPGAFVVDVGISRIEGGLAGDVAPEVSEIAGWVTPVPGGVGPMTIAMLMKNTLSATEMQTT
;
A
#
# COMPACT_ATOMS: atom_id res chain seq x y z
N MET A 1 -30.42 -3.12 -2.42
CA MET A 1 -29.80 -2.69 -1.14
C MET A 1 -28.39 -2.28 -1.53
N GLY A 2 -27.93 -1.06 -1.20
CA GLY A 2 -26.62 -0.58 -1.64
C GLY A 2 -25.46 -1.31 -0.93
N ALA A 3 -24.26 -1.21 -1.49
CA ALA A 3 -23.05 -1.84 -0.99
C ALA A 3 -22.70 -1.38 0.43
N HIS A 4 -22.12 -2.29 1.21
CA HIS A 4 -21.47 -1.95 2.48
C HIS A 4 -20.18 -1.17 2.21
N ILE A 5 -20.11 0.07 2.70
CA ILE A 5 -18.90 0.87 2.59
C ILE A 5 -17.86 0.38 3.59
N VAL A 6 -16.69 -0.02 3.09
CA VAL A 6 -15.57 -0.46 3.93
C VAL A 6 -14.71 0.75 4.27
N ASP A 7 -14.92 1.30 5.46
CA ASP A 7 -14.29 2.53 5.94
C ASP A 7 -12.82 2.29 6.32
N GLY A 8 -11.93 2.45 5.34
CA GLY A 8 -10.49 2.35 5.54
C GLY A 8 -9.92 3.45 6.44
N LYS A 9 -10.59 4.60 6.60
CA LYS A 9 -10.16 5.65 7.52
C LYS A 9 -10.34 5.20 8.95
N SER A 10 -11.50 4.64 9.32
CA SER A 10 -11.72 4.10 10.66
C SER A 10 -10.74 2.96 10.95
N LEU A 11 -10.63 1.99 10.05
CA LEU A 11 -9.70 0.86 10.21
C LEU A 11 -8.24 1.31 10.34
N SER A 12 -7.83 2.36 9.59
CA SER A 12 -6.47 2.89 9.68
C SER A 12 -6.16 3.48 11.06
N LEU A 13 -7.15 4.04 11.76
CA LEU A 13 -6.97 4.58 13.11
C LEU A 13 -6.86 3.46 14.15
N ASP A 14 -7.61 2.37 13.98
CA ASP A 14 -7.49 1.19 14.84
C ASP A 14 -6.08 0.61 14.78
N ILE A 15 -5.55 0.45 13.58
CA ILE A 15 -4.20 -0.07 13.36
C ILE A 15 -3.14 0.88 13.94
N GLN A 16 -3.31 2.19 13.77
CA GLN A 16 -2.38 3.16 14.35
C GLN A 16 -2.39 3.12 15.89
N ARG A 17 -3.51 2.75 16.53
CA ARG A 17 -3.56 2.53 17.99
C ARG A 17 -2.78 1.27 18.37
N GLU A 18 -2.96 0.16 17.66
CA GLU A 18 -2.17 -1.07 17.87
C GLU A 18 -0.66 -0.79 17.71
N VAL A 19 -0.28 -0.02 16.70
CA VAL A 19 1.12 0.39 16.50
C VAL A 19 1.61 1.26 17.64
N ALA A 20 0.82 2.23 18.12
CA ALA A 20 1.21 3.08 19.24
C ALA A 20 1.49 2.28 20.52
N GLU A 21 0.69 1.24 20.79
CA GLU A 21 0.91 0.31 21.90
C GLU A 21 2.24 -0.44 21.76
N GLY A 22 2.54 -0.97 20.57
CA GLY A 22 3.81 -1.65 20.29
C GLY A 22 5.02 -0.72 20.38
N VAL A 23 4.91 0.51 19.87
CA VAL A 23 5.96 1.54 20.00
C VAL A 23 6.20 1.90 21.46
N SER A 24 5.14 2.04 22.26
CA SER A 24 5.26 2.28 23.71
C SER A 24 6.04 1.16 24.41
N ALA A 25 5.74 -0.10 24.09
CA ALA A 25 6.43 -1.25 24.67
C ALA A 25 7.92 -1.30 24.30
N LEU A 26 8.30 -0.90 23.09
CA LEU A 26 9.70 -0.77 22.69
C LEU A 26 10.40 0.41 23.39
N ASN A 27 9.71 1.54 23.54
CA ASN A 27 10.24 2.69 24.25
C ASN A 27 10.54 2.37 25.73
N GLU A 28 9.69 1.57 26.40
CA GLU A 28 9.95 1.08 27.76
C GLU A 28 11.21 0.21 27.86
N ARG A 29 11.60 -0.44 26.76
CA ARG A 29 12.85 -1.19 26.62
C ARG A 29 14.05 -0.32 26.19
N GLY A 30 13.85 0.99 26.02
CA GLY A 30 14.87 1.92 25.55
C GLY A 30 15.14 1.88 24.05
N VAL A 31 14.20 1.36 23.25
CA VAL A 31 14.29 1.29 21.79
C VAL A 31 13.34 2.32 21.17
N GLU A 32 13.88 3.38 20.56
CA GLU A 32 13.09 4.42 19.89
C GLU A 32 12.80 4.06 18.43
N VAL A 33 11.53 3.84 18.09
CA VAL A 33 11.12 3.54 16.71
C VAL A 33 11.28 4.77 15.81
N ARG A 34 11.92 4.62 14.65
CA ARG A 34 12.24 5.76 13.75
C ARG A 34 12.06 5.42 12.27
N LEU A 35 11.34 6.29 11.56
CA LEU A 35 11.14 6.26 10.11
C LEU A 35 11.84 7.43 9.43
N ALA A 36 12.70 7.15 8.46
CA ALA A 36 13.24 8.13 7.53
C ALA A 36 12.39 8.22 6.26
N VAL A 37 12.05 9.43 5.85
CA VAL A 37 11.34 9.72 4.59
C VAL A 37 12.19 10.65 3.73
N VAL A 38 12.66 10.14 2.60
CA VAL A 38 13.38 10.92 1.58
C VAL A 38 12.37 11.39 0.54
N ILE A 39 12.34 12.69 0.27
CA ILE A 39 11.51 13.30 -0.78
C ILE A 39 12.39 14.15 -1.68
N ALA A 40 12.22 14.05 -2.99
CA ALA A 40 12.96 14.82 -3.97
C ALA A 40 12.02 15.66 -4.84
N GLY A 41 12.30 16.96 -4.92
CA GLY A 41 11.51 17.93 -5.68
C GLY A 41 10.25 18.43 -4.98
N ASP A 42 9.45 19.19 -5.74
CA ASP A 42 8.39 20.07 -5.21
C ASP A 42 6.97 19.61 -5.56
N ASP A 43 6.78 18.34 -5.95
CA ASP A 43 5.45 17.84 -6.33
C ASP A 43 4.45 18.03 -5.16
N PRO A 44 3.38 18.84 -5.36
CA PRO A 44 2.46 19.16 -4.27
C PRO A 44 1.74 17.93 -3.71
N ALA A 45 1.49 16.90 -4.53
CA ALA A 45 0.85 15.67 -4.05
C ALA A 45 1.78 14.92 -3.09
N SER A 46 3.05 14.77 -3.45
CA SER A 46 4.09 14.11 -2.67
C SER A 46 4.26 14.78 -1.31
N HIS A 47 4.31 16.10 -1.25
CA HIS A 47 4.39 16.81 0.03
C HIS A 47 3.13 16.63 0.91
N VAL A 48 1.93 16.52 0.32
CA VAL A 48 0.72 16.18 1.08
C VAL A 48 0.84 14.78 1.67
N TYR A 49 1.30 13.80 0.88
CA TYR A 49 1.49 12.43 1.36
C TYR A 49 2.55 12.34 2.47
N VAL A 50 3.70 13.01 2.32
CA VAL A 50 4.74 13.06 3.35
C VAL A 50 4.20 13.67 4.64
N ARG A 51 3.47 14.80 4.57
CA ARG A 51 2.83 15.39 5.77
C ARG A 51 1.84 14.45 6.44
N ASN A 52 1.10 13.66 5.66
CA ASN A 52 0.17 12.67 6.23
C ASN A 52 0.91 11.52 6.91
N LYS A 53 2.06 11.10 6.38
CA LYS A 53 2.95 10.11 7.01
C LYS A 53 3.55 10.65 8.31
N GLU A 54 4.05 11.89 8.33
CA GLU A 54 4.57 12.56 9.54
C GLU A 54 3.51 12.60 10.66
N ARG A 55 2.27 12.98 10.32
CA ARG A 55 1.15 12.98 11.26
C ARG A 55 0.79 11.57 11.76
N ALA A 56 0.97 10.54 10.94
CA ALA A 56 0.77 9.16 11.37
C ALA A 56 1.88 8.70 12.31
N CYS A 57 3.13 9.06 12.03
CA CYS A 57 4.25 8.83 12.93
C CYS A 57 3.99 9.45 14.31
N GLU A 58 3.57 10.73 14.34
CA GLU A 58 3.23 11.43 15.58
C GLU A 58 2.14 10.71 16.38
N ARG A 59 1.05 10.28 15.72
CA ARG A 59 -0.02 9.52 16.38
C ARG A 59 0.44 8.17 16.94
N CYS A 60 1.43 7.55 16.30
CA CYS A 60 1.97 6.25 16.71
C CYS A 60 3.14 6.37 17.70
N GLY A 61 3.62 7.57 18.01
CA GLY A 61 4.85 7.77 18.79
C GLY A 61 6.14 7.40 18.05
N ILE A 62 6.10 7.30 16.71
CA ILE A 62 7.27 7.02 15.87
C ILE A 62 8.01 8.32 15.59
N LEU A 63 9.34 8.32 15.74
CA LEU A 63 10.18 9.44 15.34
C LEU A 63 10.27 9.52 13.81
N SER A 64 9.95 10.68 13.25
CA SER A 64 10.02 10.93 11.81
C SER A 64 11.26 11.76 11.46
N THR A 65 12.08 11.26 10.54
CA THR A 65 13.22 11.98 9.97
C THR A 65 12.92 12.28 8.50
N ARG A 66 12.70 13.55 8.18
CA ARG A 66 12.47 13.98 6.79
C ARG A 66 13.76 14.48 6.16
N ILE A 67 14.02 14.04 4.93
CA ILE A 67 15.15 14.47 4.11
C ILE A 67 14.59 15.03 2.80
N ASP A 68 14.74 16.33 2.61
CA ASP A 68 14.35 17.02 1.38
C ASP A 68 15.55 17.11 0.43
N MET A 69 15.37 16.61 -0.79
CA MET A 69 16.34 16.67 -1.88
C MET A 69 15.81 17.56 -3.02
N PRO A 70 16.69 18.23 -3.78
CA PRO A 70 16.29 19.00 -4.96
C PRO A 70 15.58 18.15 -6.03
N SER A 71 14.72 18.79 -6.83
CA SER A 71 14.12 18.17 -8.04
C SER A 71 15.14 17.83 -9.12
N THR A 72 16.36 18.37 -9.03
CA THR A 72 17.47 18.09 -9.93
C THR A 72 18.34 16.92 -9.46
N SER A 73 18.00 16.28 -8.34
CA SER A 73 18.82 15.20 -7.81
C SER A 73 18.84 13.99 -8.73
N ASN A 74 20.04 13.44 -8.91
CA ASN A 74 20.27 12.26 -9.73
C ASN A 74 20.21 10.98 -8.90
N LEU A 75 20.34 9.84 -9.58
CA LEU A 75 20.26 8.52 -8.95
C LEU A 75 21.39 8.30 -7.93
N GLU A 76 22.62 8.70 -8.26
CA GLU A 76 23.79 8.55 -7.40
C GLU A 76 23.61 9.29 -6.07
N GLU A 77 23.18 10.56 -6.12
CA GLU A 77 22.90 11.37 -4.92
C GLU A 77 21.82 10.74 -4.04
N MET A 78 20.75 10.20 -4.65
CA MET A 78 19.69 9.53 -3.91
C MET A 78 20.18 8.23 -3.26
N ILE A 79 21.03 7.47 -3.95
CA ILE A 79 21.65 6.26 -3.39
C ILE A 79 22.57 6.61 -2.23
N GLU A 80 23.38 7.66 -2.33
CA GLU A 80 24.26 8.11 -1.24
C GLU A 80 23.48 8.43 0.04
N VAL A 81 22.33 9.12 -0.08
CA VAL A 81 21.44 9.39 1.05
C VAL A 81 20.88 8.09 1.63
N VAL A 82 20.43 7.16 0.79
CA VAL A 82 19.92 5.85 1.24
C VAL A 82 21.02 5.04 1.93
N GLU A 83 22.27 5.06 1.45
CA GLU A 83 23.40 4.38 2.07
C GLU A 83 23.75 4.93 3.45
N GLN A 84 23.67 6.25 3.63
CA GLN A 84 23.83 6.88 4.94
C GLN A 84 22.74 6.41 5.92
N LEU A 85 21.48 6.38 5.48
CA LEU A 85 20.35 5.91 6.28
C LEU A 85 20.43 4.40 6.59
N ASN A 86 20.90 3.60 5.64
CA ASN A 86 21.14 2.18 5.86
C ASN A 86 22.17 1.94 6.97
N SER A 87 23.23 2.76 6.98
CA SER A 87 24.34 2.65 7.93
C SER A 87 24.02 3.23 9.31
N ASP A 88 23.00 4.08 9.44
CA ASP A 88 22.58 4.67 10.71
C ASP A 88 21.77 3.68 11.56
N PRO A 89 22.29 3.20 12.71
CA PRO A 89 21.59 2.25 13.56
C PRO A 89 20.37 2.86 14.29
N SER A 90 20.21 4.18 14.29
CA SER A 90 19.02 4.85 14.86
C SER A 90 17.82 4.87 13.91
N ILE A 91 18.04 4.57 12.62
CA ILE A 91 17.00 4.53 11.58
C ILE A 91 16.54 3.10 11.38
N HIS A 92 15.26 2.83 11.59
CA HIS A 92 14.70 1.48 11.51
C HIS A 92 13.93 1.24 10.21
N GLY A 93 13.28 2.28 9.70
CA GLY A 93 12.58 2.25 8.42
C GLY A 93 13.03 3.36 7.48
N ILE A 94 13.08 3.06 6.19
CA ILE A 94 13.40 4.00 5.12
C ILE A 94 12.29 3.94 4.07
N LEU A 95 11.81 5.13 3.69
CA LEU A 95 10.90 5.32 2.57
C LEU A 95 11.46 6.39 1.64
N VAL A 96 11.51 6.10 0.35
CA VAL A 96 11.79 7.11 -0.68
C VAL A 96 10.48 7.42 -1.41
N GLN A 97 10.03 8.66 -1.32
CA GLN A 97 8.73 9.09 -1.81
C GLN A 97 8.71 9.16 -3.34
N SER A 98 7.79 8.42 -3.96
CA SER A 98 7.46 8.53 -5.38
C SER A 98 6.53 9.72 -5.69
N PRO A 99 6.58 10.27 -6.92
CA PRO A 99 7.53 9.95 -7.97
C PRO A 99 8.93 10.50 -7.65
N ALA A 100 9.96 9.73 -8.00
CA ALA A 100 11.32 10.26 -8.03
C ALA A 100 11.49 11.30 -9.16
N PRO A 101 12.58 12.11 -9.15
CA PRO A 101 12.87 13.04 -10.23
C PRO A 101 12.96 12.38 -11.60
N ASP A 102 12.75 13.17 -12.66
CA ASP A 102 12.75 12.67 -14.03
C ASP A 102 14.05 11.94 -14.38
N GLY A 103 13.93 10.73 -14.94
CA GLY A 103 15.06 9.90 -15.32
C GLY A 103 15.68 9.08 -14.17
N VAL A 104 15.24 9.28 -12.93
CA VAL A 104 15.70 8.48 -11.79
C VAL A 104 14.95 7.15 -11.73
N ASN A 105 15.71 6.07 -11.63
CA ASN A 105 15.13 4.73 -11.56
C ASN A 105 14.77 4.35 -10.11
N GLU A 106 13.48 4.46 -9.78
CA GLU A 106 12.95 4.07 -8.47
C GLU A 106 13.19 2.60 -8.09
N LEU A 107 13.33 1.68 -9.05
CA LEU A 107 13.64 0.28 -8.75
C LEU A 107 15.06 0.16 -8.19
N THR A 108 16.01 0.91 -8.74
CA THR A 108 17.38 0.92 -8.25
C THR A 108 17.44 1.49 -6.85
N ILE A 109 16.68 2.55 -6.56
CA ILE A 109 16.54 3.12 -5.22
C ILE A 109 15.91 2.11 -4.26
N ALA A 110 14.78 1.50 -4.61
CA ALA A 110 14.13 0.51 -3.75
C ALA A 110 15.05 -0.69 -3.46
N SER A 111 15.92 -1.04 -4.41
CA SER A 111 16.90 -2.12 -4.25
C SER A 111 18.15 -1.72 -3.46
N SER A 112 18.39 -0.42 -3.23
CA SER A 112 19.50 0.05 -2.39
C SER A 112 19.14 0.15 -0.91
N ILE A 113 17.85 0.19 -0.56
CA ILE A 113 17.38 0.15 0.83
C ILE A 113 17.61 -1.25 1.41
N LEU A 114 18.19 -1.38 2.60
CA LEU A 114 18.34 -2.69 3.24
C LEU A 114 16.98 -3.40 3.40
N PRO A 115 16.85 -4.72 3.11
CA PRO A 115 15.57 -5.41 3.17
C PRO A 115 14.83 -5.27 4.51
N GLN A 116 15.57 -5.23 5.61
CA GLN A 116 15.03 -5.07 6.97
C GLN A 116 14.64 -3.62 7.32
N LYS A 117 15.00 -2.64 6.49
CA LYS A 117 14.59 -1.23 6.61
C LYS A 117 13.61 -0.79 5.51
N ASP A 118 13.31 -1.65 4.53
CA ASP A 118 12.37 -1.39 3.43
C ASP A 118 10.92 -1.49 3.92
N VAL A 119 10.45 -0.44 4.60
CA VAL A 119 9.12 -0.41 5.22
C VAL A 119 7.98 -0.24 4.21
N ASP A 120 8.28 0.07 2.95
CA ASP A 120 7.29 0.03 1.86
C ASP A 120 7.17 -1.36 1.20
N GLY A 121 8.10 -2.27 1.49
CA GLY A 121 8.06 -3.66 1.03
C GLY A 121 8.38 -3.84 -0.46
N PHE A 122 9.15 -2.92 -1.05
CA PHE A 122 9.47 -2.93 -2.50
C PHE A 122 10.84 -3.50 -2.84
N HIS A 123 11.66 -3.81 -1.84
CA HIS A 123 12.96 -4.42 -2.03
C HIS A 123 12.81 -5.82 -2.66
N PRO A 124 13.60 -6.19 -3.68
CA PRO A 124 13.48 -7.47 -4.37
C PRO A 124 13.53 -8.70 -3.46
N ILE A 125 14.30 -8.66 -2.37
CA ILE A 125 14.32 -9.74 -1.36
C ILE A 125 12.96 -9.91 -0.65
N ASN A 126 12.32 -8.81 -0.25
CA ASN A 126 11.01 -8.86 0.42
C ASN A 126 9.92 -9.37 -0.53
N LEU A 127 9.91 -8.87 -1.77
CA LEU A 127 9.02 -9.38 -2.82
C LEU A 127 9.33 -10.84 -3.21
N GLY A 128 10.59 -11.23 -3.21
CA GLY A 128 11.02 -12.61 -3.46
C GLY A 128 10.56 -13.58 -2.37
N ARG A 129 10.53 -13.15 -1.11
CA ARG A 129 9.92 -13.92 0.00
C ARG A 129 8.42 -14.07 -0.20
N LEU A 130 7.72 -12.99 -0.57
CA LEU A 130 6.29 -13.03 -0.88
C LEU A 130 5.97 -14.06 -1.98
N VAL A 131 6.78 -14.12 -3.04
CA VAL A 131 6.66 -15.13 -4.12
C VAL A 131 6.82 -16.56 -3.60
N GLN A 132 7.71 -16.78 -2.62
CA GLN A 132 7.90 -18.08 -1.98
C GLN A 132 6.77 -18.45 -1.00
N GLY A 133 5.79 -17.57 -0.81
CA GLY A 133 4.74 -17.75 0.19
C GLY A 133 5.19 -17.39 1.61
N ASP A 134 6.34 -16.72 1.76
CA ASP A 134 6.82 -16.22 3.05
C ASP A 134 6.31 -14.79 3.27
N SER A 135 5.33 -14.69 4.16
CA SER A 135 4.69 -13.43 4.58
C SER A 135 5.28 -12.87 5.89
N MET A 136 6.41 -13.39 6.38
CA MET A 136 7.04 -12.94 7.63
C MET A 136 7.94 -11.70 7.45
N GLY A 137 8.16 -11.26 6.21
CA GLY A 137 8.93 -10.05 5.89
C GLY A 137 8.11 -8.76 5.91
N LEU A 138 8.75 -7.65 5.52
CA LEU A 138 8.05 -6.37 5.29
C LEU A 138 7.28 -6.47 3.97
N LEU A 139 5.95 -6.35 4.05
CA LEU A 139 5.05 -6.54 2.92
C LEU A 139 4.64 -5.20 2.28
N PRO A 140 4.33 -5.17 0.98
CA PRO A 140 3.79 -3.98 0.31
C PRO A 140 2.60 -3.36 1.06
N CYS A 141 2.72 -2.09 1.43
CA CYS A 141 1.78 -1.40 2.30
C CYS A 141 0.34 -1.39 1.75
N THR A 142 0.17 -1.08 0.47
CA THR A 142 -1.16 -0.99 -0.16
C THR A 142 -1.85 -2.36 -0.23
N PRO A 143 -1.24 -3.41 -0.82
CA PRO A 143 -1.79 -4.77 -0.75
C PRO A 143 -2.10 -5.25 0.68
N SER A 144 -1.22 -4.98 1.65
CA SER A 144 -1.45 -5.35 3.05
C SER A 144 -2.66 -4.63 3.64
N GLY A 145 -2.87 -3.37 3.26
CA GLY A 145 -4.04 -2.58 3.66
C GLY A 145 -5.33 -3.17 3.09
N VAL A 146 -5.30 -3.59 1.82
CA VAL A 146 -6.44 -4.26 1.18
C VAL A 146 -6.75 -5.60 1.86
N MET A 147 -5.75 -6.43 2.13
CA MET A 147 -5.95 -7.69 2.87
C MET A 147 -6.60 -7.44 4.23
N ARG A 148 -6.13 -6.43 4.98
CA ARG A 148 -6.73 -6.07 6.27
C ARG A 148 -8.19 -5.59 6.15
N MET A 149 -8.53 -4.88 5.08
CA MET A 149 -9.91 -4.47 4.80
C MET A 149 -10.80 -5.67 4.48
N LEU A 150 -10.31 -6.64 3.70
CA LEU A 150 -11.01 -7.90 3.43
C LEU A 150 -11.24 -8.69 4.73
N ASP A 151 -10.21 -8.83 5.57
CA ASP A 151 -10.30 -9.52 6.87
C ASP A 151 -11.26 -8.87 7.86
N SER A 152 -11.51 -7.57 7.72
CA SER A 152 -12.45 -6.82 8.56
C SER A 152 -13.91 -6.97 8.14
N SER A 153 -14.15 -7.66 7.02
CA SER A 153 -15.47 -7.86 6.43
C SER A 153 -15.89 -9.32 6.49
N ASP A 154 -17.17 -9.60 6.25
CA ASP A 154 -17.71 -10.97 6.19
C ASP A 154 -17.47 -11.66 4.83
N VAL A 155 -16.59 -11.13 3.97
CA VAL A 155 -16.31 -11.73 2.67
C VAL A 155 -15.49 -13.00 2.83
N ARG A 156 -15.91 -14.08 2.15
CA ARG A 156 -15.14 -15.32 2.12
C ARG A 156 -14.05 -15.25 1.05
N LEU A 157 -12.79 -15.30 1.46
CA LEU A 157 -11.63 -15.39 0.54
C LEU A 157 -11.41 -16.82 0.02
N GLU A 158 -11.51 -17.81 0.91
CA GLU A 158 -11.20 -19.20 0.58
C GLU A 158 -12.10 -19.73 -0.57
N GLY A 159 -11.46 -20.13 -1.67
CA GLY A 159 -12.13 -20.65 -2.87
C GLY A 159 -12.81 -19.59 -3.73
N SER A 160 -12.72 -18.31 -3.36
CA SER A 160 -13.30 -17.20 -4.13
C SER A 160 -12.53 -16.94 -5.42
N ARG A 161 -13.20 -16.32 -6.39
CA ARG A 161 -12.57 -15.79 -7.61
C ARG A 161 -12.17 -14.35 -7.38
N ALA A 162 -10.88 -14.08 -7.30
CA ALA A 162 -10.35 -12.73 -7.23
C ALA A 162 -9.80 -12.29 -8.59
N VAL A 163 -10.17 -11.09 -9.03
CA VAL A 163 -9.63 -10.44 -10.21
C VAL A 163 -8.85 -9.20 -9.78
N VAL A 164 -7.59 -9.14 -10.17
CA VAL A 164 -6.74 -7.95 -9.96
C VAL A 164 -6.58 -7.25 -11.30
N LEU A 165 -7.23 -6.09 -11.43
CA LEU A 165 -7.16 -5.20 -12.58
C LEU A 165 -5.98 -4.25 -12.40
N GLY A 166 -4.88 -4.57 -13.09
CA GLY A 166 -3.60 -3.88 -12.96
C GLY A 166 -2.49 -4.84 -12.52
N ARG A 167 -1.29 -4.64 -13.07
CA ARG A 167 -0.11 -5.50 -12.80
C ARG A 167 1.11 -4.68 -12.42
N SER A 168 0.90 -3.56 -11.72
CA SER A 168 2.00 -2.75 -11.23
C SER A 168 2.85 -3.53 -10.23
N ARG A 169 4.13 -3.17 -10.16
CA ARG A 169 5.10 -3.81 -9.25
C ARG A 169 4.76 -3.62 -7.76
N ILE A 170 4.13 -2.48 -7.42
CA ILE A 170 3.89 -2.04 -6.05
C ILE A 170 2.48 -2.39 -5.53
N VAL A 171 1.53 -2.68 -6.42
CA VAL A 171 0.15 -3.03 -6.04
C VAL A 171 -0.29 -4.31 -6.74
N GLY A 172 -0.46 -4.29 -8.06
CA GLY A 172 -1.19 -5.36 -8.77
C GLY A 172 -0.55 -6.74 -8.61
N MET A 173 0.75 -6.86 -8.87
CA MET A 173 1.47 -8.13 -8.73
C MET A 173 1.50 -8.64 -7.27
N PRO A 174 1.92 -7.84 -6.26
CA PRO A 174 1.91 -8.31 -4.88
C PRO A 174 0.51 -8.60 -4.34
N MET A 175 -0.51 -7.82 -4.73
CA MET A 175 -1.90 -8.09 -4.37
C MET A 175 -2.36 -9.46 -4.86
N ALA A 176 -2.04 -9.79 -6.12
CA ALA A 176 -2.38 -11.09 -6.68
C ALA A 176 -1.72 -12.24 -5.93
N LEU A 177 -0.46 -12.08 -5.51
CA LEU A 177 0.24 -13.08 -4.69
C LEU A 177 -0.41 -13.22 -3.31
N MET A 178 -0.72 -12.12 -2.62
CA MET A 178 -1.31 -12.15 -1.27
C MET A 178 -2.71 -12.77 -1.24
N LEU A 179 -3.51 -12.56 -2.28
CA LEU A 179 -4.82 -13.21 -2.41
C LEU A 179 -4.71 -14.71 -2.69
N ALA A 180 -3.69 -15.13 -3.45
CA ALA A 180 -3.47 -16.54 -3.80
C ALA A 180 -2.73 -17.34 -2.72
N GLN A 181 -2.13 -16.66 -1.74
CA GLN A 181 -1.35 -17.32 -0.68
C GLN A 181 -2.21 -18.23 0.19
N LYS A 182 -1.56 -19.25 0.74
CA LYS A 182 -2.18 -20.17 1.71
C LYS A 182 -2.69 -19.37 2.92
N GLY A 183 -3.94 -19.58 3.29
CA GLY A 183 -4.67 -18.80 4.31
C GLY A 183 -5.69 -17.85 3.69
N SER A 184 -5.36 -17.21 2.55
CA SER A 184 -6.30 -16.42 1.75
C SER A 184 -7.05 -17.32 0.75
N ASP A 185 -6.31 -18.24 0.11
CA ASP A 185 -6.81 -19.34 -0.71
C ASP A 185 -7.79 -18.92 -1.83
N ALA A 186 -7.62 -17.72 -2.40
CA ALA A 186 -8.41 -17.26 -3.55
C ALA A 186 -7.82 -17.79 -4.87
N THR A 187 -8.70 -18.06 -5.84
CA THR A 187 -8.29 -18.26 -7.24
C THR A 187 -8.13 -16.89 -7.90
N VAL A 188 -6.90 -16.54 -8.27
CA VAL A 188 -6.57 -15.19 -8.74
C VAL A 188 -6.38 -15.12 -10.26
N THR A 189 -7.02 -14.15 -10.90
CA THR A 189 -6.79 -13.77 -12.30
C THR A 189 -6.25 -12.34 -12.37
N ILE A 190 -5.11 -12.15 -13.04
CA ILE A 190 -4.52 -10.82 -13.25
C ILE A 190 -4.95 -10.32 -14.63
N VAL A 191 -5.59 -9.17 -14.70
CA VAL A 191 -6.01 -8.52 -15.96
C VAL A 191 -5.29 -7.19 -16.15
N HIS A 192 -5.05 -6.80 -17.41
CA HIS A 192 -4.29 -5.60 -17.75
C HIS A 192 -4.69 -5.05 -19.13
N SER A 193 -4.06 -3.96 -19.56
CA SER A 193 -4.35 -3.24 -20.82
C SER A 193 -4.20 -4.05 -22.12
N ARG A 194 -3.80 -5.33 -22.05
CA ARG A 194 -3.67 -6.24 -23.20
C ARG A 194 -4.58 -7.47 -23.07
N THR A 195 -5.40 -7.53 -22.03
CA THR A 195 -6.38 -8.59 -21.81
C THR A 195 -7.59 -8.31 -22.69
N SER A 196 -7.97 -9.29 -23.52
CA SER A 196 -9.24 -9.25 -24.27
C SER A 196 -10.42 -9.58 -23.34
N GLU A 197 -11.61 -9.08 -23.66
CA GLU A 197 -12.85 -9.37 -22.90
C GLU A 197 -12.73 -9.01 -21.40
N ILE A 198 -12.05 -7.91 -21.08
CA ILE A 198 -11.74 -7.52 -19.70
C ILE A 198 -12.99 -7.35 -18.83
N GLU A 199 -14.09 -6.81 -19.39
CA GLU A 199 -15.35 -6.61 -18.66
C GLU A 199 -15.95 -7.95 -18.23
N SER A 200 -15.94 -8.93 -19.15
CA SER A 200 -16.45 -10.28 -18.91
C SER A 200 -15.69 -10.96 -17.77
N ILE A 201 -14.35 -10.92 -17.81
CA ILE A 201 -13.50 -11.51 -16.76
C ILE A 201 -13.77 -10.85 -15.40
N CYS A 202 -13.83 -9.52 -15.35
CA CYS A 202 -14.12 -8.79 -14.10
C CYS A 202 -15.52 -9.13 -13.55
N SER A 203 -16.52 -9.32 -14.41
CA SER A 203 -17.90 -9.62 -14.01
C SER A 203 -18.09 -11.01 -13.37
N GLU A 204 -17.07 -11.88 -13.43
CA GLU A 204 -17.06 -13.18 -12.74
C GLU A 204 -16.47 -13.12 -11.33
N ALA A 205 -15.86 -12.00 -10.95
CA ALA A 205 -15.09 -11.87 -9.72
C ALA A 205 -15.99 -11.79 -8.48
N ASP A 206 -15.69 -12.61 -7.47
CA ASP A 206 -16.20 -12.41 -6.11
C ASP A 206 -15.48 -11.23 -5.43
N ILE A 207 -14.22 -11.01 -5.79
CA ILE A 207 -13.38 -9.91 -5.31
C ILE A 207 -12.74 -9.23 -6.52
N LEU A 208 -13.05 -7.96 -6.74
CA LEU A 208 -12.46 -7.16 -7.81
C LEU A 208 -11.56 -6.07 -7.21
N VAL A 209 -10.26 -6.12 -7.50
CA VAL A 209 -9.29 -5.09 -7.11
C VAL A 209 -8.93 -4.24 -8.34
N ALA A 210 -9.37 -2.99 -8.36
CA ALA A 210 -9.04 -2.01 -9.41
C ALA A 210 -7.82 -1.17 -9.01
N ALA A 211 -6.73 -1.29 -9.77
CA ALA A 211 -5.44 -0.65 -9.52
C ALA A 211 -4.74 -0.22 -10.82
N VAL A 212 -5.47 0.50 -11.68
CA VAL A 212 -5.02 1.00 -12.99
C VAL A 212 -4.75 2.51 -13.01
N GLY A 213 -5.26 3.28 -12.06
CA GLY A 213 -5.06 4.74 -11.99
C GLY A 213 -5.80 5.51 -13.09
N SER A 214 -7.00 5.04 -13.47
CA SER A 214 -7.86 5.63 -14.48
C SER A 214 -9.26 5.85 -13.91
N ALA A 215 -9.58 7.11 -13.61
CA ALA A 215 -10.84 7.51 -13.01
C ALA A 215 -12.07 6.86 -13.67
N HIS A 216 -12.90 6.20 -12.85
CA HIS A 216 -14.19 5.61 -13.23
C HIS A 216 -14.17 4.63 -14.41
N MET A 217 -13.01 3.98 -14.67
CA MET A 217 -12.90 2.97 -15.71
C MET A 217 -13.78 1.75 -15.45
N VAL A 218 -13.92 1.33 -14.19
CA VAL A 218 -14.72 0.17 -13.81
C VAL A 218 -16.16 0.61 -13.58
N GLY A 219 -17.05 0.27 -14.52
CA GLY A 219 -18.48 0.53 -14.44
C GLY A 219 -19.30 -0.63 -13.83
N PRO A 220 -20.61 -0.43 -13.59
CA PRO A 220 -21.49 -1.45 -13.01
C PRO A 220 -21.49 -2.80 -13.74
N GLN A 221 -21.33 -2.79 -15.07
CA GLN A 221 -21.32 -4.00 -15.90
C GLN A 221 -20.08 -4.89 -15.69
N TRP A 222 -19.04 -4.37 -15.04
CA TRP A 222 -17.81 -5.09 -14.74
C TRP A 222 -17.91 -5.87 -13.42
N VAL A 223 -19.00 -5.70 -12.67
CA VAL A 223 -19.09 -6.12 -11.27
C VAL A 223 -20.15 -7.19 -11.12
N LYS A 224 -19.76 -8.34 -10.57
CA LYS A 224 -20.68 -9.38 -10.15
C LYS A 224 -21.59 -8.85 -9.03
N PRO A 225 -22.91 -9.05 -9.09
CA PRO A 225 -23.80 -8.69 -7.98
C PRO A 225 -23.34 -9.31 -6.66
N GLY A 226 -23.18 -8.50 -5.62
CA GLY A 226 -22.70 -8.94 -4.31
C GLY A 226 -21.18 -9.05 -4.16
N ALA A 227 -20.38 -8.73 -5.19
CA ALA A 227 -18.92 -8.77 -5.10
C ALA A 227 -18.35 -7.77 -4.09
N PHE A 228 -17.14 -8.05 -3.62
CA PHE A 228 -16.31 -7.10 -2.90
C PHE A 228 -15.45 -6.32 -3.90
N VAL A 229 -15.65 -5.00 -3.97
CA VAL A 229 -14.92 -4.13 -4.90
C VAL A 229 -13.93 -3.25 -4.14
N VAL A 230 -12.65 -3.41 -4.44
CA VAL A 230 -11.56 -2.58 -3.93
C VAL A 230 -11.15 -1.58 -5.00
N ASP A 231 -11.29 -0.31 -4.67
CA ASP A 231 -10.79 0.81 -5.47
C ASP A 231 -9.48 1.32 -4.88
N VAL A 232 -8.37 0.96 -5.53
CA VAL A 232 -7.01 1.39 -5.16
C VAL A 232 -6.62 2.66 -5.92
N GLY A 233 -7.29 2.95 -7.04
CA GLY A 233 -6.97 4.07 -7.91
C GLY A 233 -7.07 5.41 -7.21
N ILE A 234 -6.15 6.32 -7.53
CA ILE A 234 -6.26 7.71 -7.14
C ILE A 234 -5.89 8.57 -8.36
N SER A 235 -6.90 9.22 -8.93
CA SER A 235 -6.79 10.18 -10.01
C SER A 235 -7.28 11.54 -9.54
N ARG A 236 -6.64 12.61 -10.00
CA ARG A 236 -7.16 13.98 -9.81
C ARG A 236 -8.17 14.28 -10.91
N ILE A 237 -9.34 14.74 -10.50
CA ILE A 237 -10.42 15.19 -11.39
C ILE A 237 -10.85 16.61 -11.02
N GLU A 238 -11.63 17.26 -11.90
CA GLU A 238 -12.26 18.53 -11.54
C GLU A 238 -13.13 18.32 -10.29
N GLY A 239 -12.83 19.08 -9.22
CA GLY A 239 -13.57 19.01 -7.97
C GLY A 239 -13.04 18.01 -6.92
N GLY A 240 -11.98 17.24 -7.19
CA GLY A 240 -11.37 16.41 -6.15
C GLY A 240 -10.54 15.21 -6.60
N LEU A 241 -10.60 14.14 -5.81
CA LEU A 241 -10.00 12.85 -6.09
C LEU A 241 -11.10 11.85 -6.48
N ALA A 242 -10.81 11.03 -7.48
CA ALA A 242 -11.63 9.89 -7.88
C ALA A 242 -10.77 8.64 -7.95
N GLY A 243 -11.39 7.49 -7.76
CA GLY A 243 -10.74 6.20 -7.96
C GLY A 243 -11.07 5.58 -9.31
N ASP A 244 -10.61 4.35 -9.50
CA ASP A 244 -10.80 3.59 -10.73
C ASP A 244 -12.24 3.12 -10.92
N VAL A 245 -13.05 3.12 -9.85
CA VAL A 245 -14.40 2.55 -9.81
C VAL A 245 -15.44 3.66 -9.86
N ALA A 246 -16.42 3.50 -10.76
CA ALA A 246 -17.52 4.46 -10.90
C ALA A 246 -18.48 4.39 -9.68
N PRO A 247 -19.03 5.52 -9.19
CA PRO A 247 -19.90 5.54 -8.00
C PRO A 247 -21.11 4.60 -8.07
N GLU A 248 -21.66 4.39 -9.27
CA GLU A 248 -22.82 3.55 -9.56
C GLU A 248 -22.56 2.06 -9.24
N VAL A 249 -21.30 1.63 -9.15
CA VAL A 249 -20.94 0.27 -8.73
C VAL A 249 -21.46 -0.06 -7.33
N SER A 250 -21.63 0.96 -6.47
CA SER A 250 -22.20 0.79 -5.13
C SER A 250 -23.65 0.27 -5.13
N GLU A 251 -24.35 0.33 -6.26
CA GLU A 251 -25.70 -0.23 -6.39
C GLU A 251 -25.70 -1.75 -6.65
N ILE A 252 -24.57 -2.30 -7.12
CA ILE A 252 -24.41 -3.71 -7.54
C ILE A 252 -23.54 -4.50 -6.56
N ALA A 253 -22.45 -3.88 -6.07
CA ALA A 253 -21.49 -4.52 -5.19
C ALA A 253 -22.11 -4.89 -3.83
N GLY A 254 -21.59 -5.94 -3.20
CA GLY A 254 -21.88 -6.25 -1.80
C GLY A 254 -21.08 -5.36 -0.85
N TRP A 255 -19.82 -5.08 -1.22
CA TRP A 255 -18.92 -4.20 -0.50
C TRP A 255 -18.16 -3.30 -1.48
N VAL A 256 -17.86 -2.07 -1.06
CA VAL A 256 -17.00 -1.17 -1.83
C VAL A 256 -16.10 -0.35 -0.91
N THR A 257 -14.85 -0.16 -1.30
CA THR A 257 -13.95 0.78 -0.62
C THR A 257 -14.13 2.19 -1.19
N PRO A 258 -14.37 3.23 -0.37
CA PRO A 258 -14.60 4.57 -0.88
C PRO A 258 -13.30 5.24 -1.34
N VAL A 259 -13.38 6.15 -2.31
CA VAL A 259 -12.30 7.06 -2.67
C VAL A 259 -12.81 8.50 -2.57
N PRO A 260 -12.20 9.37 -1.72
CA PRO A 260 -11.16 9.07 -0.73
C PRO A 260 -11.72 8.34 0.51
N GLY A 261 -10.82 7.79 1.34
CA GLY A 261 -11.17 7.23 2.66
C GLY A 261 -11.11 5.70 2.76
N GLY A 262 -10.87 5.00 1.66
CA GLY A 262 -10.68 3.54 1.62
C GLY A 262 -9.20 3.17 1.74
N VAL A 263 -8.61 2.78 0.62
CA VAL A 263 -7.26 2.17 0.59
C VAL A 263 -6.14 3.14 1.00
N GLY A 264 -6.23 4.43 0.64
CA GLY A 264 -5.18 5.42 0.92
C GLY A 264 -4.78 5.54 2.41
N PRO A 265 -5.72 5.76 3.35
CA PRO A 265 -5.43 5.73 4.79
C PRO A 265 -4.81 4.41 5.27
N MET A 266 -5.26 3.28 4.72
CA MET A 266 -4.74 1.95 5.08
C MET A 266 -3.28 1.78 4.65
N THR A 267 -2.89 2.29 3.48
CA THR A 267 -1.48 2.29 3.04
C THR A 267 -0.58 2.97 4.06
N ILE A 268 -0.99 4.13 4.61
CA ILE A 268 -0.20 4.85 5.62
C ILE A 268 -0.16 4.08 6.94
N ALA A 269 -1.28 3.48 7.37
CA ALA A 269 -1.29 2.68 8.58
C ALA A 269 -0.40 1.43 8.47
N MET A 270 -0.38 0.77 7.32
CA MET A 270 0.53 -0.36 7.06
C MET A 270 1.99 0.05 7.04
N LEU A 271 2.32 1.25 6.55
CA LEU A 271 3.67 1.79 6.64
C LEU A 271 4.12 1.96 8.10
N MET A 272 3.24 2.46 8.98
CA MET A 272 3.54 2.57 10.41
C MET A 272 3.76 1.18 11.03
N LYS A 273 2.89 0.21 10.68
CA LYS A 273 3.01 -1.18 11.13
C LYS A 273 4.33 -1.82 10.67
N ASN A 274 4.69 -1.64 9.40
CA ASN A 274 5.97 -2.13 8.87
C ASN A 274 7.16 -1.47 9.56
N THR A 275 7.06 -0.19 9.93
CA THR A 275 8.12 0.51 10.68
C THR A 275 8.33 -0.11 12.05
N LEU A 276 7.24 -0.41 12.77
CA LEU A 276 7.31 -1.15 14.04
C LEU A 276 7.94 -2.53 13.85
N SER A 277 7.45 -3.33 12.90
CA SER A 277 8.00 -4.66 12.61
C SER A 277 9.48 -4.60 12.22
N ALA A 278 9.88 -3.60 11.42
CA ALA A 278 11.27 -3.39 11.03
C ALA A 278 12.15 -3.13 12.26
N THR A 279 11.69 -2.32 13.22
CA THR A 279 12.41 -2.11 14.48
C THR A 279 12.53 -3.40 15.28
N GLU A 280 11.46 -4.19 15.42
CA GLU A 280 11.49 -5.46 16.14
C GLU A 280 12.49 -6.45 15.54
N MET A 281 12.53 -6.56 14.20
CA MET A 281 13.49 -7.42 13.48
C MET A 281 14.95 -7.02 13.69
N GLN A 282 15.21 -5.74 13.99
CA GLN A 282 16.56 -5.18 14.15
C GLN A 282 17.02 -5.11 15.62
N THR A 283 16.10 -5.32 16.58
CA THR A 283 16.35 -5.09 18.02
C THR A 283 16.00 -6.27 18.92
N THR A 284 15.59 -7.39 18.31
CA THR A 284 15.41 -8.70 18.96
C THR A 284 16.68 -9.53 18.79
#